data_AF-A0A538S521-F1
#
_entry.id   AF-A0A538S521-F1
#
_cell.length_a   1.000
_cell.length_b   1.000
_cell.length_c   1.000
_cell.angle_alpha   90.00
_cell.angle_beta   90.00
_cell.angle_gamma   90.00
#
_symmetry.space_group_name_H-M   'P 1'
#
loop_
_entity.id
_entity.type
_entity.pdbx_description
1 polymer ?
#
loop_
_entity_poly.entity_id
_entity_poly.type
_entity_poly.pdbx_seq_one_letter_code
_entity_poly.pdbx_strand_id
1 'polypeptide(L)'
;MEAVLLDPQLDANVLIGLLNGIPEFVDYAQMNQPKGLTYNLATRAEFVAGDAGTDAHLQLLEQRFGVNLIQNITKQDLDDVASRLQAAFQGDPQKRSLGEADARVAASAFLRTEALATADLKFFKRLRDLGLIADFIGTGRALARAAAYQPRPVTIP
;
A
#
# COMPACT_ATOMS: atom_id res chain seq x y z
N MET A 1 6.76 -20.84 -17.20
CA MET A 1 6.60 -20.33 -15.81
C MET A 1 5.53 -19.27 -15.86
N GLU A 2 4.33 -19.55 -15.35
CA GLU A 2 3.36 -18.48 -15.11
C GLU A 2 3.99 -17.52 -14.11
N ALA A 3 4.04 -16.24 -14.48
CA ALA A 3 4.34 -15.20 -13.51
C ALA A 3 3.25 -15.29 -12.45
N VAL A 4 3.62 -15.50 -11.19
CA VAL A 4 2.70 -15.32 -10.07
C VAL A 4 2.21 -13.88 -10.19
N LEU A 5 0.98 -13.70 -10.65
CA LEU A 5 0.32 -12.41 -10.63
C LEU A 5 0.13 -12.09 -9.16
N LEU A 6 0.99 -11.21 -8.64
CA LEU A 6 0.85 -10.67 -7.30
C LEU A 6 -0.13 -9.52 -7.40
N ASP A 7 -1.34 -9.71 -6.88
CA ASP A 7 -2.39 -8.69 -6.81
C ASP A 7 -1.84 -7.45 -6.07
N PRO A 8 -1.67 -6.29 -6.73
CA PRO A 8 -1.22 -5.11 -5.99
C PRO A 8 -2.30 -4.67 -4.99
N GLN A 9 -1.85 -4.51 -3.75
CA GLN A 9 -2.60 -3.89 -2.68
C GLN A 9 -2.54 -2.37 -2.85
N LEU A 10 -3.62 -1.66 -2.52
CA LEU A 10 -3.74 -0.22 -2.65
C LEU A 10 -3.82 0.41 -1.26
N ASP A 11 -3.10 1.52 -1.03
CA ASP A 11 -3.31 2.35 0.17
C ASP A 11 -4.52 3.29 0.03
N ALA A 12 -4.86 4.01 1.10
CA ALA A 12 -6.04 4.88 1.10
C ALA A 12 -5.89 6.06 0.12
N ASN A 13 -4.69 6.59 -0.07
CA ASN A 13 -4.42 7.68 -1.01
C ASN A 13 -4.67 7.25 -2.46
N VAL A 14 -4.35 6.00 -2.80
CA VAL A 14 -4.64 5.44 -4.12
C VAL A 14 -6.15 5.27 -4.33
N LEU A 15 -6.88 4.78 -3.31
CA LEU A 15 -8.35 4.69 -3.40
C LEU A 15 -9.01 6.06 -3.60
N ILE A 16 -8.51 7.09 -2.90
CA ILE A 16 -8.98 8.48 -3.05
C ILE A 16 -8.67 9.01 -4.46
N GLY A 17 -7.45 8.78 -4.96
CA GLY A 17 -7.07 9.19 -6.31
C GLY A 17 -7.93 8.54 -7.39
N LEU A 18 -8.23 7.25 -7.23
CA LEU A 18 -9.15 6.51 -8.12
C LEU A 18 -10.57 7.06 -8.06
N LEU A 19 -11.10 7.30 -6.85
CA LEU A 19 -12.44 7.84 -6.67
C LEU A 19 -12.59 9.21 -7.35
N ASN A 20 -11.56 10.04 -7.25
CA ASN A 20 -11.52 11.38 -7.85
C ASN A 20 -11.19 11.36 -9.35
N GLY A 21 -10.96 10.19 -9.95
CA GLY A 21 -10.65 10.05 -11.38
C GLY A 21 -9.32 10.70 -11.78
N ILE A 22 -8.35 10.75 -10.86
CA ILE A 22 -7.04 11.33 -11.15
C ILE A 22 -6.32 10.41 -12.15
N PRO A 23 -5.84 10.92 -13.31
CA PRO A 23 -5.39 10.10 -14.43
C PRO A 23 -4.35 9.02 -14.07
N GLU A 24 -3.28 9.37 -13.35
CA GLU A 24 -2.21 8.41 -13.03
C GLU A 24 -2.68 7.23 -12.16
N PHE A 25 -3.70 7.43 -11.32
CA PHE A 25 -4.28 6.36 -10.51
C PHE A 25 -5.18 5.47 -11.36
N VAL A 26 -6.00 6.08 -12.23
CA VAL A 26 -6.87 5.36 -13.17
C VAL A 26 -6.03 4.50 -14.12
N ASP A 27 -4.98 5.06 -14.70
CA ASP A 27 -4.06 4.34 -15.58
C ASP A 27 -3.42 3.15 -14.86
N TYR A 28 -2.94 3.37 -13.63
CA TYR A 28 -2.37 2.30 -12.81
C TYR A 28 -3.37 1.17 -12.55
N ALA A 29 -4.61 1.51 -12.17
CA ALA A 29 -5.65 0.51 -11.92
C ALA A 29 -6.01 -0.26 -13.19
N GLN A 30 -6.16 0.41 -14.34
CA GLN A 30 -6.44 -0.27 -15.61
C GLN A 30 -5.32 -1.22 -16.03
N MET A 31 -4.06 -0.82 -15.87
CA MET A 31 -2.91 -1.67 -16.19
C MET A 31 -2.79 -2.89 -15.28
N ASN A 32 -3.23 -2.78 -14.03
CA ASN A 32 -3.12 -3.85 -13.03
C ASN A 32 -4.43 -4.60 -12.78
N GLN A 33 -5.54 -4.19 -13.40
CA GLN A 33 -6.84 -4.86 -13.25
C GLN A 33 -6.80 -6.37 -13.53
N PRO A 34 -6.07 -6.88 -14.55
CA PRO A 34 -5.97 -8.32 -14.78
C PRO A 34 -5.23 -9.08 -13.67
N LYS A 35 -4.44 -8.38 -12.84
CA LYS A 35 -3.73 -8.96 -11.70
C LYS A 35 -4.61 -9.02 -10.46
N GLY A 36 -5.79 -8.41 -10.44
CA GLY A 36 -6.57 -8.21 -9.22
C GLY A 36 -6.04 -7.02 -8.41
N LEU A 37 -6.94 -6.15 -7.96
CA LEU A 37 -6.60 -5.02 -7.09
C LEU A 37 -7.20 -5.28 -5.72
N THR A 38 -6.42 -5.11 -4.66
CA THR A 38 -6.94 -5.35 -3.31
C THR A 38 -6.59 -4.24 -2.34
N TYR A 39 -7.24 -4.22 -1.18
CA TYR A 39 -6.89 -3.36 -0.05
C TYR A 39 -7.20 -4.09 1.25
N ASN A 40 -6.60 -3.68 2.37
CA ASN A 40 -6.79 -4.35 3.66
C ASN A 40 -7.73 -3.58 4.60
N LEU A 41 -8.00 -4.16 5.77
CA LEU A 41 -8.88 -3.57 6.78
C LEU A 41 -8.37 -2.22 7.32
N ALA A 42 -7.05 -2.03 7.41
CA ALA A 42 -6.47 -0.76 7.85
C ALA A 42 -6.65 0.33 6.81
N THR A 43 -6.43 0.02 5.53
CA THR A 43 -6.73 0.91 4.41
C THR A 43 -8.21 1.31 4.39
N ARG A 44 -9.12 0.35 4.61
CA ARG A 44 -10.56 0.65 4.72
C ARG A 44 -10.84 1.62 5.86
N ALA A 45 -10.25 1.37 7.03
CA ALA A 45 -10.44 2.22 8.19
C ALA A 45 -9.93 3.64 7.94
N GLU A 46 -8.75 3.80 7.33
CA GLU A 46 -8.21 5.12 6.95
C GLU A 46 -9.11 5.85 5.95
N PHE A 47 -9.57 5.13 4.91
CA PHE A 47 -10.42 5.70 3.87
C PHE A 47 -11.77 6.20 4.41
N VAL A 48 -12.41 5.43 5.29
CA VAL A 48 -13.73 5.76 5.85
C VAL A 48 -13.64 6.73 7.04
N ALA A 49 -12.69 6.53 7.96
CA ALA A 49 -12.60 7.34 9.18
C ALA A 49 -12.00 8.74 8.94
N GLY A 50 -11.26 8.94 7.84
CA GLY A 50 -10.73 10.25 7.47
C GLY A 50 -11.71 11.16 6.73
N ASP A 51 -13.00 10.79 6.63
CA ASP A 51 -14.00 11.41 5.73
C ASP A 51 -13.54 11.50 4.26
N ALA A 52 -12.55 10.69 3.88
CA ALA A 52 -12.01 10.67 2.52
C ALA A 52 -12.93 9.91 1.55
N GLY A 53 -13.74 8.98 2.08
CA GLY A 53 -14.81 8.33 1.36
C GLY A 53 -15.75 7.53 2.26
N THR A 54 -16.60 6.71 1.63
CA THR A 54 -17.63 5.90 2.31
C THR A 54 -17.57 4.45 1.84
N ASP A 55 -18.24 3.54 2.53
CA ASP A 55 -18.40 2.16 2.05
C ASP A 55 -19.08 2.11 0.67
N ALA A 56 -19.98 3.04 0.35
CA ALA A 56 -20.58 3.16 -0.98
C ALA A 56 -19.54 3.54 -2.06
N HIS A 57 -18.55 4.36 -1.71
CA HIS A 57 -17.43 4.65 -2.61
C HIS A 57 -16.54 3.42 -2.83
N LEU A 58 -16.32 2.59 -1.81
CA LEU A 58 -15.58 1.33 -1.97
C LEU A 58 -16.32 0.37 -2.90
N GLN A 59 -17.64 0.22 -2.75
CA GLN A 59 -18.47 -0.56 -3.67
C GLN A 59 -18.40 -0.03 -5.11
N LEU A 60 -18.33 1.29 -5.29
CA LEU A 60 -18.16 1.89 -6.60
C LEU A 60 -16.79 1.55 -7.22
N LEU A 61 -15.73 1.57 -6.42
CA LEU A 61 -14.38 1.20 -6.87
C LEU A 61 -14.29 -0.30 -7.19
N GLU A 62 -14.95 -1.15 -6.41
CA GLU A 62 -15.10 -2.59 -6.70
C GLU A 62 -15.78 -2.81 -8.05
N GLN A 63 -16.93 -2.15 -8.29
CA GLN A 63 -17.68 -2.29 -9.55
C GLN A 63 -16.93 -1.76 -10.77
N ARG A 64 -16.20 -0.65 -10.63
CA ARG A 64 -15.51 0.02 -11.76
C ARG A 64 -14.15 -0.58 -12.07
N PHE A 65 -13.38 -0.93 -11.05
CA PHE A 65 -11.97 -1.29 -11.18
C PHE A 65 -11.65 -2.69 -10.64
N GLY A 66 -12.60 -3.39 -10.02
CA GLY A 66 -12.36 -4.71 -9.41
C GLY A 66 -11.51 -4.63 -8.14
N VAL A 67 -11.57 -3.53 -7.40
CA VAL A 67 -10.84 -3.32 -6.15
C VAL A 67 -11.56 -4.04 -5.00
N ASN A 68 -10.91 -5.04 -4.39
CA ASN A 68 -11.53 -5.93 -3.40
C ASN A 68 -10.88 -5.85 -2.01
N LEU A 69 -11.70 -5.95 -0.97
CA LEU A 69 -11.19 -6.11 0.40
C LEU A 69 -10.57 -7.50 0.60
N ILE A 70 -9.39 -7.55 1.21
CA ILE A 70 -8.78 -8.80 1.67
C ILE A 70 -9.57 -9.34 2.87
N GLN A 71 -10.25 -10.48 2.69
CA GLN A 71 -11.14 -11.07 3.70
C GLN A 71 -10.43 -12.05 4.65
N ASN A 72 -9.30 -12.62 4.25
CA ASN A 72 -8.62 -13.70 4.96
C ASN A 72 -7.47 -13.21 5.87
N ILE A 73 -7.41 -11.92 6.17
CA ILE A 73 -6.45 -11.32 7.11
C ILE A 73 -7.24 -10.56 8.15
N THR A 74 -7.09 -10.95 9.40
CA THR A 74 -7.80 -10.35 10.53
C THR A 74 -7.12 -9.06 10.99
N LYS A 75 -7.82 -8.26 11.79
CA LYS A 75 -7.21 -7.09 12.44
C LYS A 75 -6.01 -7.51 13.32
N GLN A 76 -6.11 -8.63 14.03
CA GLN A 76 -5.02 -9.12 14.89
C GLN A 76 -3.78 -9.46 14.06
N ASP A 77 -3.94 -10.11 12.90
CA ASP A 77 -2.83 -10.42 12.00
C ASP A 77 -2.11 -9.12 11.54
N LEU A 78 -2.89 -8.08 11.24
CA LEU A 78 -2.33 -6.78 10.88
C LEU A 78 -1.58 -6.14 12.06
N ASP A 79 -2.15 -6.19 13.27
CA ASP A 79 -1.55 -5.60 14.47
C ASP A 79 -0.22 -6.30 14.86
N ASP A 80 -0.19 -7.63 14.79
CA ASP A 80 1.00 -8.42 15.12
C ASP A 80 2.15 -8.16 14.13
N VAL A 81 1.84 -8.12 12.83
CA VAL A 81 2.84 -7.83 11.80
C VAL A 81 3.24 -6.36 11.83
N ALA A 82 2.31 -5.42 11.99
CA ALA A 82 2.60 -4.00 12.08
C ALA A 82 3.64 -3.72 13.19
N SER A 83 3.46 -4.33 14.36
CA SER A 83 4.41 -4.20 15.47
C SER A 83 5.84 -4.61 15.08
N ARG A 84 5.98 -5.70 14.33
CA ARG A 84 7.28 -6.19 13.82
C ARG A 84 7.87 -5.25 12.76
N LEU A 85 7.05 -4.77 11.83
CA LEU A 85 7.48 -3.82 10.80
C LEU A 85 7.93 -2.49 11.40
N GLN A 86 7.27 -2.01 12.47
CA GLN A 86 7.72 -0.83 13.21
C GLN A 86 9.03 -1.10 13.96
N ALA A 87 9.15 -2.27 14.59
CA ALA A 87 10.34 -2.67 15.31
C ALA A 87 11.59 -2.73 14.41
N ALA A 88 11.42 -3.03 13.11
CA ALA A 88 12.51 -3.03 12.13
C ALA A 88 13.22 -1.66 12.02
N PHE A 89 12.53 -0.56 12.31
CA PHE A 89 13.10 0.79 12.29
C PHE A 89 13.65 1.23 13.65
N GLN A 90 13.51 0.43 14.71
CA GLN A 90 14.09 0.75 16.02
C GLN A 90 15.62 0.68 15.94
N GLY A 91 16.28 1.72 16.44
CA GLY A 91 17.74 1.81 16.39
C GLY A 91 18.30 2.19 15.01
N ASP A 92 17.47 2.54 14.03
CA ASP A 92 17.95 3.05 12.76
C ASP A 92 18.78 4.34 12.97
N PRO A 93 20.06 4.38 12.56
CA PRO A 93 20.94 5.52 12.79
C PRO A 93 20.47 6.80 12.10
N GLN A 94 19.60 6.68 11.10
CA GLN A 94 19.01 7.80 10.38
C GLN A 94 17.68 8.27 10.97
N LYS A 95 17.26 7.70 12.11
CA LYS A 95 16.01 8.02 12.81
C LYS A 95 14.78 7.92 11.91
N ARG A 96 14.79 6.99 10.95
CA ARG A 96 13.62 6.67 10.14
C ARG A 96 12.62 5.91 11.01
N SER A 97 11.35 6.06 10.72
CA SER A 97 10.27 5.36 11.40
C SER A 97 9.17 4.99 10.41
N LEU A 98 8.34 4.04 10.83
CA LEU A 98 7.08 3.69 10.21
C LEU A 98 5.96 3.92 11.24
N GLY A 99 4.97 4.72 10.86
CA GLY A 99 3.80 4.94 11.70
C GLY A 99 3.01 3.65 11.90
N GLU A 100 2.23 3.57 12.98
CA GLU A 100 1.42 2.37 13.26
C GLU A 100 0.37 2.13 12.18
N ALA A 101 -0.26 3.19 11.68
CA ALA A 101 -1.23 3.14 10.60
C ALA A 101 -0.60 2.61 9.28
N ASP A 102 0.48 3.24 8.83
CA ASP A 102 1.28 2.79 7.68
C ASP A 102 1.77 1.33 7.83
N ALA A 103 2.19 0.94 9.03
CA ALA A 103 2.64 -0.43 9.31
C ALA A 103 1.51 -1.45 9.15
N ARG A 104 0.28 -1.11 9.57
CA ARG A 104 -0.90 -1.96 9.34
C ARG A 104 -1.28 -2.03 7.86
N VAL A 105 -1.14 -0.94 7.11
CA VAL A 105 -1.34 -0.97 5.65
C VAL A 105 -0.31 -1.90 4.99
N ALA A 106 0.96 -1.83 5.41
CA ALA A 106 2.03 -2.68 4.90
C ALA A 106 1.94 -4.17 5.32
N ALA A 107 1.25 -4.46 6.43
CA ALA A 107 1.25 -5.78 7.04
C ALA A 107 0.71 -6.89 6.12
N SER A 108 -0.40 -6.66 5.43
CA SER A 108 -0.95 -7.65 4.50
C SER A 108 -0.08 -7.85 3.26
N ALA A 109 0.61 -6.82 2.79
CA ALA A 109 1.56 -6.93 1.67
C ALA A 109 2.76 -7.80 2.06
N PHE A 110 3.26 -7.62 3.30
CA PHE A 110 4.28 -8.50 3.87
C PHE A 110 3.80 -9.96 3.99
N LEU A 111 2.62 -10.19 4.55
CA LEU A 111 2.06 -11.55 4.73
C LEU A 111 1.83 -12.30 3.42
N ARG A 112 1.38 -11.60 2.39
CA ARG A 112 1.01 -12.18 1.09
C ARG A 112 2.14 -12.14 0.04
N THR A 113 3.27 -11.50 0.38
CA THR A 113 4.35 -11.21 -0.59
C THR A 113 3.85 -10.46 -1.83
N GLU A 114 2.89 -9.56 -1.63
CA GLU A 114 2.24 -8.81 -2.69
C GLU A 114 2.84 -7.40 -2.85
N ALA A 115 2.64 -6.82 -4.03
CA ALA A 115 2.99 -5.41 -4.25
C ALA A 115 2.06 -4.50 -3.43
N LEU A 116 2.59 -3.38 -2.93
CA LEU A 116 1.80 -2.32 -2.33
C LEU A 116 1.98 -1.01 -3.10
N ALA A 117 0.88 -0.49 -3.64
CA ALA A 117 0.82 0.74 -4.38
C ALA A 117 0.51 1.93 -3.46
N THR A 118 1.29 3.00 -3.60
CA THR A 118 1.12 4.22 -2.81
C THR A 118 1.53 5.47 -3.60
N ALA A 119 0.91 6.61 -3.27
CA ALA A 119 1.34 7.93 -3.72
C ALA A 119 2.17 8.70 -2.68
N ASP A 120 2.38 8.14 -1.48
CA ASP A 120 3.23 8.74 -0.46
C ASP A 120 4.70 8.32 -0.66
N LEU A 121 5.53 9.28 -1.04
CA LEU A 121 6.96 9.06 -1.29
C LEU A 121 7.73 8.62 -0.05
N LYS A 122 7.35 9.09 1.16
CA LYS A 122 8.00 8.64 2.39
C LYS A 122 7.61 7.21 2.70
N PHE A 123 6.32 6.89 2.60
CA PHE A 123 5.84 5.53 2.85
C PHE A 123 6.43 4.53 1.84
N PHE A 124 6.40 4.84 0.54
CA PHE A 124 7.08 4.08 -0.52
C PHE A 124 8.52 3.70 -0.14
N LYS A 125 9.30 4.68 0.32
CA LYS A 125 10.69 4.45 0.72
C LYS A 125 10.81 3.49 1.90
N ARG A 126 9.90 3.58 2.88
CA ARG A 126 9.87 2.64 4.01
C ARG A 126 9.50 1.23 3.59
N LEU A 127 8.55 1.07 2.68
CA LEU A 127 8.22 -0.24 2.11
C LEU A 127 9.44 -0.86 1.42
N ARG A 128 10.16 -0.07 0.63
CA ARG A 128 11.41 -0.50 -0.01
C ARG A 128 12.50 -0.84 1.01
N ASP A 129 12.64 -0.06 2.08
CA ASP A 129 13.59 -0.32 3.17
C ASP A 129 13.27 -1.65 3.90
N LEU A 130 11.99 -2.01 4.02
CA LEU A 130 11.54 -3.30 4.57
C LEU A 130 11.74 -4.47 3.61
N GLY A 131 12.19 -4.22 2.38
CA GLY A 131 12.32 -5.25 1.34
C GLY A 131 11.00 -5.63 0.67
N LEU A 132 9.93 -4.85 0.86
CA LEU A 132 8.64 -5.10 0.21
C LEU A 132 8.65 -4.70 -1.26
N ILE A 133 7.78 -5.36 -2.03
CA ILE A 133 7.43 -4.94 -3.39
C ILE A 133 6.53 -3.72 -3.25
N ALA A 134 6.94 -2.58 -3.80
CA ALA A 134 6.21 -1.33 -3.68
C ALA A 134 6.19 -0.63 -5.02
N ASP A 135 5.00 -0.14 -5.39
CA ASP A 135 4.76 0.62 -6.60
C ASP A 135 4.43 2.06 -6.21
N PHE A 136 5.16 3.01 -6.80
CA PHE A 136 4.90 4.43 -6.59
C PHE A 136 4.03 4.97 -7.71
N ILE A 137 2.86 5.51 -7.36
CA ILE A 137 1.97 6.20 -8.30
C ILE A 137 2.12 7.69 -8.10
N GLY A 138 2.48 8.41 -9.14
CA GLY A 138 2.58 9.87 -9.10
C GLY A 138 3.34 10.42 -10.29
N THR A 139 3.57 11.73 -10.28
CA THR A 139 4.17 12.45 -11.40
C THR A 139 5.34 13.34 -10.97
N GLY A 140 6.05 13.90 -11.95
CA GLY A 140 7.07 14.92 -11.75
C GLY A 140 8.22 14.51 -10.83
N ARG A 141 8.60 15.42 -9.92
CA ARG A 141 9.77 15.23 -9.02
C ARG A 141 9.59 14.07 -8.06
N ALA A 142 8.37 13.78 -7.62
CA ALA A 142 8.11 12.70 -6.68
C ALA A 142 8.39 11.34 -7.34
N LEU A 143 7.88 11.15 -8.57
CA LEU A 143 8.13 9.95 -9.38
C LEU A 143 9.62 9.74 -9.64
N ALA A 144 10.34 10.80 -10.05
CA ALA A 144 11.78 10.73 -10.27
C ALA A 144 12.55 10.33 -8.99
N ARG A 145 12.12 10.82 -7.82
CA ARG A 145 12.73 10.47 -6.53
C ARG A 145 12.39 9.05 -6.06
N ALA A 146 11.23 8.52 -6.44
CA ALA A 146 10.87 7.13 -6.19
C ALA A 146 11.73 6.20 -7.05
N ALA A 147 11.84 6.50 -8.35
CA ALA A 147 12.65 5.72 -9.30
C ALA A 147 14.15 5.71 -8.94
N ALA A 148 14.68 6.85 -8.47
CA ALA A 148 16.08 6.95 -8.05
C ALA A 148 16.35 6.42 -6.62
N TYR A 149 15.32 5.94 -5.91
CA TYR A 149 15.49 5.51 -4.52
C TYR A 149 16.25 4.20 -4.43
N GLN A 150 17.38 4.22 -3.71
CA GLN A 150 18.10 3.01 -3.33
C GLN A 150 17.61 2.58 -1.94
N PRO A 151 17.01 1.38 -1.81
CA PRO A 151 16.58 0.84 -0.53
C PRO A 151 17.73 0.83 0.48
N ARG A 152 17.40 1.13 1.73
CA ARG A 152 18.32 1.07 2.87
C ARG A 152 17.78 0.02 3.82
N PRO A 153 18.14 -1.26 3.63
CA PRO A 153 17.49 -2.39 4.27
C PRO A 153 17.46 -2.26 5.79
N VAL A 154 16.35 -2.69 6.36
CA VAL A 154 16.20 -2.91 7.79
C VAL A 154 15.92 -4.39 8.06
N THR A 155 16.21 -4.86 9.27
CA THR A 155 15.94 -6.24 9.67
C THR A 155 14.59 -6.30 10.38
N ILE A 156 13.66 -7.09 9.83
CA ILE A 156 12.38 -7.37 10.48
C ILE A 156 12.61 -8.49 11.50
N PRO A 157 12.32 -8.28 12.80
CA PRO A 157 12.48 -9.30 13.84
C PRO A 157 11.44 -10.42 13.74
#